data_AF-A0A959Q7Q1-F1
#
_entry.id   AF-A0A959Q7Q1-F1
#
_cell.length_a   1.000
_cell.length_b   1.000
_cell.length_c   1.000
_cell.angle_alpha   90.00
_cell.angle_beta   90.00
_cell.angle_gamma   90.00
#
_symmetry.space_group_name_H-M   'P 1'
#
loop_
_entity.id
_entity.type
_entity.pdbx_description
1 polymer ?
#
loop_
_entity_poly.entity_id
_entity_poly.type
_entity_poly.pdbx_seq_one_letter_code
_entity_poly.pdbx_strand_id
1 'polypeptide(L)'
;YTVDIQFNIDTPMARRNKRVVDWLATGFLLLTFPVWIWVVRRPIGLFRNLLLVALGRKAWVGYAQEGAVGGQLPPLRPGVLSPLSGLRLRELDEPTVQRLNFLYAKDFQTSRDLEIIWRGFRELGGK
;
A
#
# COMPACT_ATOMS: atom_id res chain seq x y z
N TYR A 1 -25.53 -17.37 13.70
CA TYR A 1 -24.93 -17.25 12.36
C TYR A 1 -23.85 -16.19 12.40
N THR A 2 -22.60 -16.59 12.66
CA THR A 2 -21.45 -15.70 12.45
C THR A 2 -21.13 -15.76 10.97
N VAL A 3 -21.44 -14.69 10.23
CA VAL A 3 -20.94 -14.54 8.87
C VAL A 3 -19.43 -14.35 9.02
N ASP A 4 -18.65 -15.40 8.76
CA ASP A 4 -17.20 -15.28 8.71
C ASP A 4 -16.85 -14.25 7.63
N ILE A 5 -16.34 -13.10 8.08
CA ILE A 5 -15.92 -12.04 7.17
C ILE A 5 -14.63 -12.53 6.52
N GLN A 6 -14.75 -13.14 5.34
CA GLN A 6 -13.58 -13.56 4.57
C GLN A 6 -12.97 -12.35 3.88
N PHE A 7 -11.75 -11.98 4.28
CA PHE A 7 -11.00 -10.90 3.63
C PHE A 7 -10.27 -11.43 2.39
N ASN A 8 -10.55 -10.87 1.22
CA ASN A 8 -9.92 -11.32 -0.02
C ASN A 8 -8.40 -11.12 0.01
N ILE A 9 -7.90 -10.09 0.72
CA ILE A 9 -6.47 -9.82 0.87
C ILE A 9 -5.74 -10.92 1.65
N ASP A 10 -6.44 -11.68 2.49
CA ASP A 10 -5.84 -12.73 3.31
C ASP A 10 -5.67 -14.04 2.54
N THR A 11 -6.32 -14.16 1.39
CA THR A 11 -6.17 -15.34 0.53
C THR A 11 -4.71 -15.49 0.08
N PRO A 12 -4.18 -16.72 0.00
CA PRO A 12 -2.78 -16.95 -0.40
C PRO A 12 -2.51 -16.43 -1.82
N MET A 13 -3.51 -16.46 -2.70
CA MET A 13 -3.40 -15.94 -4.07
C MET A 13 -3.26 -14.41 -4.09
N ALA A 14 -4.08 -13.69 -3.33
CA ALA A 14 -3.98 -12.23 -3.22
C ALA A 14 -2.64 -11.80 -2.60
N ARG A 15 -2.20 -12.46 -1.51
CA ARG A 15 -0.91 -12.18 -0.88
C ARG A 15 0.26 -12.41 -1.83
N ARG A 16 0.25 -13.49 -2.63
CA ARG A 16 1.26 -13.77 -3.66
C ARG A 16 1.26 -12.70 -4.75
N ASN A 17 0.10 -12.38 -5.32
CA ASN A 17 -0.02 -11.36 -6.36
C ASN A 17 0.49 -10.00 -5.88
N LYS A 18 0.17 -9.63 -4.64
CA LYS A 18 0.67 -8.41 -4.03
C LYS A 18 2.20 -8.36 -3.98
N ARG A 19 2.85 -9.47 -3.61
CA ARG A 19 4.33 -9.55 -3.61
C ARG A 19 4.94 -9.48 -4.99
N VAL A 20 4.31 -10.12 -5.96
CA VAL A 20 4.75 -10.06 -7.36
C VAL A 20 4.68 -8.62 -7.86
N VAL A 21 3.59 -7.90 -7.58
CA VAL A 21 3.48 -6.46 -7.90
C VAL A 21 4.55 -5.66 -7.17
N ASP A 22 4.76 -5.90 -5.87
CA ASP A 22 5.79 -5.20 -5.09
C ASP A 22 7.19 -5.36 -5.70
N TRP A 23 7.56 -6.58 -6.08
CA TRP A 23 8.85 -6.88 -6.69
C TRP A 23 8.98 -6.33 -8.10
N LEU A 24 7.95 -6.48 -8.94
CA LEU A 24 7.95 -5.93 -10.30
C LEU A 24 8.07 -4.41 -10.28
N ALA A 25 7.27 -3.73 -9.43
CA ALA A 25 7.33 -2.29 -9.27
C ALA A 25 8.70 -1.84 -8.72
N THR A 26 9.25 -2.56 -7.76
CA THR A 26 10.60 -2.27 -7.21
C THR A 26 11.68 -2.42 -8.27
N GLY A 27 11.68 -3.53 -9.03
CA GLY A 27 12.65 -3.77 -10.11
C GLY A 27 12.55 -2.72 -11.21
N PHE A 28 11.32 -2.38 -11.63
CA PHE A 28 11.07 -1.33 -12.61
C PHE A 28 11.56 0.04 -12.13
N LEU A 29 11.18 0.44 -10.91
CA LEU A 29 11.58 1.72 -10.30
C LEU A 29 13.09 1.82 -10.07
N LEU A 30 13.77 0.70 -9.77
CA LEU A 30 15.22 0.67 -9.60
C LEU A 30 15.94 0.84 -10.95
N LEU A 31 15.47 0.15 -11.99
CA LEU A 31 16.03 0.27 -13.35
C LEU A 31 15.87 1.67 -13.92
N THR A 32 14.72 2.30 -13.65
CA THR A 32 14.37 3.63 -14.13
C THR A 32 14.58 4.72 -13.08
N PHE A 33 15.29 4.41 -11.99
CA PHE A 33 15.54 5.31 -10.87
C PHE A 33 16.01 6.73 -11.26
N PRO A 34 17.01 6.92 -12.15
CA PRO A 34 17.48 8.26 -12.49
C PRO A 34 16.39 9.15 -13.11
N VAL A 35 15.39 8.56 -13.77
CA VAL A 35 14.25 9.30 -14.35
C VAL A 35 13.31 9.78 -13.24
N TRP A 36 13.10 8.96 -12.21
CA TRP A 36 12.14 9.26 -11.14
C TRP A 36 12.62 10.29 -10.13
N ILE A 37 13.92 10.62 -10.12
CA ILE A 37 14.48 11.66 -9.25
C ILE A 37 13.78 13.00 -9.47
N TRP A 38 13.36 13.30 -10.70
CA TRP A 38 12.69 14.54 -11.08
C TRP A 38 11.17 14.53 -10.86
N VAL A 39 10.57 13.35 -10.71
CA VAL A 39 9.11 13.17 -10.62
C VAL A 39 8.66 13.03 -9.17
N VAL A 40 9.44 12.32 -8.35
CA VAL A 40 9.11 12.03 -6.96
C VAL A 40 9.59 13.16 -6.06
N ARG A 41 8.72 13.62 -5.15
CA ARG A 41 9.03 14.77 -4.26
C ARG A 41 10.26 14.55 -3.38
N ARG A 42 10.51 13.30 -2.97
CA ARG A 42 11.59 12.89 -2.06
C ARG A 42 12.38 11.71 -2.62
N PRO A 43 13.35 11.92 -3.52
CA PRO A 43 14.07 10.83 -4.20
C PRO A 43 14.92 9.97 -3.24
N ILE A 44 15.51 10.59 -2.21
CA ILE A 44 16.25 9.86 -1.16
C ILE A 44 15.30 8.92 -0.39
N GLY A 45 14.09 9.39 -0.10
CA GLY A 45 13.05 8.58 0.55
C GLY A 45 12.57 7.44 -0.36
N LEU A 46 12.49 7.67 -1.68
CA LEU A 46 12.15 6.64 -2.66
C LEU A 46 13.18 5.51 -2.63
N PHE A 47 14.48 5.85 -2.64
CA PHE A 47 15.55 4.85 -2.55
C PHE A 47 15.48 4.04 -1.25
N ARG A 48 15.25 4.70 -0.11
CA ARG A 48 15.03 4.01 1.17
C ARG A 48 13.84 3.05 1.10
N ASN A 49 12.72 3.49 0.53
CA ASN A 49 11.52 2.67 0.40
C ASN A 49 11.73 1.51 -0.56
N LEU A 50 12.44 1.70 -1.68
CA LEU A 50 12.83 0.62 -2.60
C LEU A 50 13.60 -0.48 -1.88
N LEU A 51 14.59 -0.12 -1.07
CA LEU A 51 15.34 -1.09 -0.27
C LEU A 51 14.44 -1.80 0.75
N LEU A 52 13.58 -1.08 1.46
CA LEU A 52 12.68 -1.68 2.44
C LEU A 52 11.65 -2.63 1.81
N VAL A 53 11.17 -2.33 0.60
CA VAL A 53 10.26 -3.21 -0.16
C VAL A 53 11.01 -4.41 -0.71
N ALA A 54 12.21 -4.23 -1.25
CA ALA A 54 13.08 -5.32 -1.71
C ALA A 54 13.43 -6.31 -0.58
N LEU A 55 13.78 -5.81 0.60
CA LEU A 55 14.03 -6.62 1.81
C LEU A 55 12.74 -7.23 2.38
N GLY A 56 11.58 -6.91 1.82
CA GLY A 56 10.29 -7.39 2.30
C GLY A 56 9.91 -6.88 3.69
N ARG A 57 10.44 -5.73 4.11
CA ARG A 57 10.02 -5.05 5.35
C ARG A 57 8.82 -4.14 5.13
N LYS A 58 8.61 -3.65 3.90
CA LYS A 58 7.46 -2.85 3.47
C LYS A 58 6.78 -3.45 2.24
N ALA A 59 5.60 -2.92 1.93
CA ALA A 59 4.91 -3.08 0.64
C ALA A 59 4.64 -1.69 0.04
N TRP A 60 4.35 -1.60 -1.25
CA TRP A 60 4.00 -0.30 -1.84
C TRP A 60 2.69 0.24 -1.31
N VAL A 61 1.69 -0.63 -1.15
CA VAL A 61 0.38 -0.26 -0.60
C VAL A 61 0.13 -1.05 0.68
N GLY A 62 -0.30 -0.36 1.72
CA GLY A 62 -0.66 -0.96 3.01
C GLY A 62 -1.73 -0.14 3.70
N TYR A 63 -2.18 -0.59 4.87
CA TYR A 63 -3.20 0.14 5.63
C TYR A 63 -2.66 1.51 6.06
N ALA A 64 -3.54 2.51 6.13
CA ALA A 64 -3.16 3.88 6.43
C ALA A 64 -2.67 4.10 7.88
N GLN A 65 -3.11 3.24 8.81
CA GLN A 65 -2.79 3.33 10.23
C GLN A 65 -2.59 1.91 10.75
N GLU A 66 -1.35 1.55 11.06
CA GLU A 66 -1.04 0.28 11.72
C GLU A 66 -1.44 0.39 13.20
N GLY A 67 -2.37 -0.46 13.64
CA GLY A 67 -2.77 -0.56 15.05
C GLY A 67 -4.04 0.19 15.46
N ALA A 68 -4.69 0.95 14.58
CA ALA A 68 -5.94 1.64 14.92
C ALA A 68 -7.19 0.73 14.91
N VAL A 69 -7.04 -0.57 14.64
CA VAL A 69 -8.16 -1.52 14.57
C VAL A 69 -7.90 -2.67 15.52
N GLY A 70 -8.68 -2.71 16.59
CA GLY A 70 -8.73 -3.83 17.52
C GLY A 70 -9.04 -5.14 16.80
N GLY A 71 -8.00 -5.89 16.46
CA GLY A 71 -8.05 -7.32 16.13
C GLY A 71 -8.80 -7.77 14.88
N GLN A 72 -9.46 -6.89 14.11
CA GLN A 72 -10.38 -7.31 13.03
C GLN A 72 -9.76 -7.34 11.62
N LEU A 73 -8.60 -6.75 11.38
CA LEU A 73 -7.97 -6.74 10.05
C LEU A 73 -6.85 -7.78 9.98
N PRO A 74 -6.71 -8.51 8.84
CA PRO A 74 -5.63 -9.46 8.66
C PRO A 74 -4.28 -8.72 8.63
N PRO A 75 -3.21 -9.30 9.22
CA PRO A 75 -1.92 -8.64 9.31
C PRO A 75 -1.33 -8.43 7.91
N LEU A 76 -1.02 -7.17 7.63
CA LEU A 76 -0.40 -6.70 6.39
C LEU A 76 0.87 -5.94 6.73
N ARG A 77 1.80 -5.89 5.78
CA ARG A 77 3.04 -5.12 5.93
C ARG A 77 2.78 -3.61 5.90
N PRO A 78 3.66 -2.81 6.50
CA PRO A 78 3.60 -1.36 6.39
C PRO A 78 3.68 -0.95 4.92
N GLY A 79 2.67 -0.18 4.50
CA GLY A 79 2.61 0.41 3.18
C GLY A 79 3.44 1.68 3.09
N VAL A 80 4.10 1.90 1.96
CA VAL A 80 4.64 3.23 1.62
C VAL A 80 3.48 4.20 1.31
N LEU A 81 2.50 3.71 0.55
CA LEU A 81 1.24 4.36 0.25
C LEU A 81 0.12 3.66 1.00
N SER A 82 -0.97 4.40 1.14
CA SER A 82 -2.22 3.92 1.68
C SER A 82 -3.35 4.09 0.66
N PRO A 83 -4.48 3.39 0.81
CA PRO A 83 -5.68 3.67 0.02
C PRO A 83 -6.11 5.14 0.11
N LEU A 84 -5.70 5.84 1.17
CA LEU A 84 -5.99 7.25 1.41
C LEU A 84 -5.00 8.21 0.76
N SER A 85 -3.85 7.75 0.27
CA SER A 85 -2.81 8.63 -0.30
C SER A 85 -3.31 9.40 -1.54
N GLY A 86 -4.37 8.92 -2.21
CA GLY A 86 -5.03 9.64 -3.29
C GLY A 86 -6.14 10.61 -2.86
N LEU A 87 -6.66 10.48 -1.64
CA LEU A 87 -7.68 11.37 -1.09
C LEU A 87 -6.98 12.52 -0.35
N ARG A 88 -6.91 13.69 -0.98
CA ARG A 88 -6.48 14.95 -0.32
C ARG A 88 -7.56 15.45 0.67
N LEU A 89 -8.01 14.59 1.57
CA LEU A 89 -8.91 14.97 2.64
C LEU A 89 -8.05 15.27 3.86
N ARG A 90 -8.05 16.56 4.24
CA ARG A 90 -7.17 17.12 5.26
C ARG A 90 -7.48 16.60 6.67
N GLU A 91 -8.69 16.09 6.87
CA GLU A 91 -9.22 15.58 8.13
C GLU A 91 -10.18 14.43 7.78
N LEU A 92 -9.67 13.19 7.78
CA LEU A 92 -10.52 12.00 7.74
C LEU A 92 -10.65 11.51 9.17
N ASP A 93 -11.87 11.49 9.68
CA ASP A 93 -12.17 10.89 10.98
C ASP A 93 -11.63 9.45 11.01
N GLU A 94 -10.99 9.05 12.11
CA GLU A 94 -10.53 7.69 12.39
C GLU A 94 -11.54 6.59 11.94
N PRO A 95 -12.85 6.68 12.24
CA PRO A 95 -13.83 5.69 11.76
C PRO A 95 -13.90 5.57 10.23
N THR A 96 -13.70 6.66 9.49
CA THR A 96 -13.72 6.66 8.03
C THR A 96 -12.46 5.98 7.47
N VAL A 97 -11.30 6.24 8.08
CA VAL A 97 -10.04 5.55 7.77
C VAL A 97 -10.17 4.04 7.98
N GLN A 98 -10.76 3.63 9.09
CA GLN A 98 -11.00 2.22 9.41
C GLN A 98 -11.93 1.56 8.40
N ARG A 99 -13.04 2.21 8.04
CA ARG A 99 -13.98 1.70 7.03
C ARG A 99 -13.30 1.53 5.68
N LEU A 100 -12.43 2.45 5.27
CA LEU A 100 -11.67 2.36 4.02
C LEU A 100 -10.63 1.23 4.06
N ASN A 101 -9.92 1.04 5.18
CA ASN A 101 -9.03 -0.11 5.35
C ASN A 101 -9.79 -1.44 5.31
N PHE A 102 -10.97 -1.50 5.92
CA PHE A 102 -11.85 -2.67 5.88
C PHE A 102 -12.31 -2.99 4.46
N LEU A 103 -12.80 -1.99 3.72
CA LEU A 103 -13.22 -2.16 2.32
C LEU A 103 -12.05 -2.59 1.44
N TYR A 104 -10.86 -2.03 1.65
CA TYR A 104 -9.66 -2.42 0.94
C TYR A 104 -9.27 -3.89 1.24
N ALA A 105 -9.35 -4.33 2.51
CA ALA A 105 -9.05 -5.71 2.89
C ALA A 105 -10.09 -6.72 2.35
N LYS A 106 -11.37 -6.35 2.43
CA LYS A 106 -12.51 -7.18 2.02
C LYS A 106 -12.53 -7.34 0.50
N ASP A 107 -12.51 -6.23 -0.24
CA ASP A 107 -12.64 -6.21 -1.70
C ASP A 107 -11.29 -5.95 -2.38
N PHE A 108 -10.25 -6.63 -1.88
CA PHE A 108 -8.90 -6.50 -2.42
C PHE A 108 -8.86 -6.94 -3.88
N GLN A 109 -8.28 -6.08 -4.71
CA GLN A 109 -8.01 -6.35 -6.12
C GLN A 109 -6.63 -5.80 -6.48
N THR A 110 -5.86 -6.59 -7.22
CA THR A 110 -4.53 -6.17 -7.70
C THR A 110 -4.61 -4.89 -8.54
N SER A 111 -5.65 -4.72 -9.35
CA SER A 111 -5.89 -3.51 -10.16
C SER A 111 -6.01 -2.25 -9.32
N ARG A 112 -6.78 -2.29 -8.22
CA ARG A 112 -6.91 -1.18 -7.26
C ARG A 112 -5.56 -0.85 -6.62
N ASP A 113 -4.76 -1.87 -6.33
CA ASP A 113 -3.42 -1.70 -5.77
C ASP A 113 -2.50 -0.92 -6.74
N LEU A 114 -2.49 -1.30 -8.01
CA LEU A 114 -1.76 -0.57 -9.06
C LEU A 114 -2.28 0.86 -9.22
N GLU A 115 -3.60 1.06 -9.16
CA GLU A 115 -4.20 2.39 -9.24
C GLU A 115 -3.73 3.29 -8.10
N ILE A 116 -3.66 2.76 -6.88
CA ILE A 116 -3.14 3.51 -5.72
C ILE A 116 -1.67 3.86 -5.92
N ILE A 117 -0.85 2.93 -6.43
CA ILE A 117 0.56 3.18 -6.76
C ILE A 117 0.68 4.28 -7.82
N TRP A 118 -0.15 4.24 -8.86
CA TRP A 118 -0.14 5.22 -9.94
C TRP A 118 -0.56 6.61 -9.46
N ARG A 119 -1.65 6.71 -8.70
CA ARG A 119 -2.15 7.98 -8.14
C ARG A 119 -1.18 8.55 -7.10
N GLY A 120 -0.61 7.69 -6.26
CA GLY A 120 0.35 8.02 -5.21
C GLY A 120 1.80 8.07 -5.68
N PHE A 121 2.07 7.97 -6.99
CA PHE A 121 3.41 7.78 -7.53
C PHE A 121 4.40 8.87 -7.06
N ARG A 122 3.94 10.12 -7.03
CA ARG A 122 4.73 11.28 -6.57
C ARG A 122 5.07 11.25 -5.08
N GLU A 123 4.34 10.45 -4.29
CA GLU A 123 4.48 10.28 -2.84
C GLU A 123 5.20 8.99 -2.45
N LEU A 124 5.70 8.20 -3.42
CA LEU A 124 6.49 6.99 -3.15
C LEU A 124 7.78 7.28 -2.36
N GLY A 125 8.24 8.53 -2.38
CA GLY A 125 9.34 9.02 -1.55
C GLY A 125 8.99 9.22 -0.06
N GLY A 126 7.75 8.99 0.33
CA GLY A 126 7.19 9.35 1.62
C GLY A 126 6.50 10.73 1.61
N LYS A 127 5.56 10.91 2.53
CA LYS A 127 5.02 12.23 2.91
C LYS A 127 6.07 13.04 3.66
#